data_AF-A0A8B8BZ04-F1
#
_entry.id   AF-A0A8B8BZ04-F1
#
_cell.length_a   1.000
_cell.length_b   1.000
_cell.length_c   1.000
_cell.angle_alpha   90.00
_cell.angle_beta   90.00
_cell.angle_gamma   90.00
#
_symmetry.space_group_name_H-M   'P 1'
#
loop_
_entity.id
_entity.type
_entity.pdbx_description
1 polymer ?
#
loop_
_entity_poly.entity_id
_entity_poly.type
_entity_poly.pdbx_seq_one_letter_code
_entity_poly.pdbx_strand_id
1 'polypeptide(L)'
;MFLNKVHGVAQINLFAKLHGLYEKGITFLIQSPSISSYIMNILCNPRLSICTDEHSLISEALLDNDFFNEINFNNALSKPHILPRCMKHLQVVEQLIRSPLTNSQIIMLQKLTATILQSSAFILHKKCEHDLTLGNKLINIAYTRSCYMLKLAAKFGYVSDLLYIAMYYYKMFRYREAILVIKMTKVKLAEPGLMYNRNIDPDLYTEAVGGKSWSTKMRQAVAQDIILNNKICYINELTLEQQYSSQNNWPSLFIPPFVMLHMLEFLCYRHINPMRAQAALDDLQALLQHDKGVFVPVELRDISWEILGICQQMTRNYHAALYSYLNSLTQIPKQSIEMATEHRIKTLYSQLPV
;
A
#
# COMPACT_ATOMS: atom_id res chain seq x y z
N MET A 1 -2.58 -22.38 -26.56
CA MET A 1 -2.33 -23.57 -27.41
C MET A 1 -2.76 -23.41 -28.87
N PHE A 2 -3.71 -22.53 -29.23
CA PHE A 2 -4.29 -22.48 -30.59
C PHE A 2 -3.90 -21.28 -31.47
N LEU A 3 -3.19 -20.28 -30.94
CA LEU A 3 -2.97 -19.00 -31.63
C LEU A 3 -2.10 -19.07 -32.90
N ASN A 4 -1.29 -20.13 -33.08
CA ASN A 4 -0.29 -20.18 -34.16
C ASN A 4 -0.56 -21.25 -35.24
N LYS A 5 -1.69 -21.96 -35.20
CA LYS A 5 -1.95 -23.11 -36.10
C LYS A 5 -3.34 -23.16 -36.75
N VAL A 6 -4.28 -22.31 -36.33
CA VAL A 6 -5.66 -22.33 -36.84
C VAL A 6 -6.08 -20.90 -37.18
N HIS A 7 -6.37 -20.64 -38.45
CA HIS A 7 -6.70 -19.30 -38.94
C HIS A 7 -7.98 -19.31 -39.79
N GLY A 8 -8.64 -18.15 -39.88
CA GLY A 8 -9.82 -17.95 -40.72
C GLY A 8 -11.06 -18.73 -40.25
N VAL A 9 -11.81 -19.31 -41.20
CA VAL A 9 -13.07 -20.02 -40.93
C VAL A 9 -12.91 -21.18 -39.94
N ALA A 10 -11.76 -21.87 -39.96
CA ALA A 10 -11.47 -22.94 -39.02
C ALA A 10 -11.35 -22.44 -37.57
N GLN A 11 -10.81 -21.23 -37.37
CA GLN A 11 -10.71 -20.61 -36.05
C GLN A 11 -12.08 -20.22 -35.51
N ILE A 12 -12.92 -19.62 -36.38
CA ILE A 12 -14.29 -19.23 -36.03
C ILE A 12 -15.13 -20.47 -35.68
N ASN A 13 -15.04 -21.53 -36.48
CA ASN A 13 -15.78 -22.77 -36.23
C ASN A 13 -15.30 -23.49 -34.96
N LEU A 14 -13.99 -23.49 -34.71
CA LEU A 14 -13.43 -24.05 -33.49
C LEU A 14 -13.85 -23.24 -32.26
N PHE A 15 -13.78 -21.91 -32.33
CA PHE A 15 -14.25 -21.02 -31.28
C PHE A 15 -15.75 -21.23 -31.01
N ALA A 16 -16.59 -21.25 -32.05
CA ALA A 16 -18.02 -21.48 -31.91
C ALA A 16 -18.32 -22.85 -31.27
N LYS A 17 -17.57 -23.90 -31.63
CA LYS A 17 -17.68 -25.21 -30.97
C LYS A 17 -17.27 -25.15 -29.50
N LEU A 18 -16.12 -24.57 -29.19
CA LEU A 18 -15.63 -24.46 -27.81
C LEU A 18 -16.56 -23.59 -26.96
N HIS A 19 -17.08 -22.50 -27.51
CA HIS A 19 -18.05 -21.63 -26.86
C HIS A 19 -19.38 -22.35 -26.62
N GLY A 20 -19.89 -23.09 -27.61
CA GLY A 20 -21.09 -23.91 -27.45
C GLY A 20 -20.91 -25.08 -26.48
N LEU A 21 -19.67 -25.51 -26.20
CA LEU A 21 -19.36 -26.44 -25.10
C LEU A 21 -19.27 -25.73 -23.75
N TYR A 22 -18.69 -24.53 -23.72
CA TYR A 22 -18.62 -23.68 -22.54
C TYR A 22 -20.03 -23.30 -22.04
N GLU A 23 -20.95 -22.91 -22.93
CA GLU A 23 -22.34 -22.58 -22.55
C GLU A 23 -23.14 -23.75 -21.95
N LYS A 24 -22.67 -24.98 -22.12
CA LYS A 24 -23.28 -26.17 -21.48
C LYS A 24 -22.78 -26.37 -20.05
N GLY A 25 -21.76 -25.64 -19.64
CA GLY A 25 -21.13 -25.65 -18.33
C GLY A 25 -20.67 -27.02 -17.86
N ILE A 26 -20.60 -27.20 -16.54
CA ILE A 26 -20.04 -28.41 -15.91
C ILE A 26 -20.81 -29.70 -16.26
N THR A 27 -22.09 -29.59 -16.66
CA THR A 27 -22.93 -30.74 -17.03
C THR A 27 -22.37 -31.48 -18.25
N PHE A 28 -21.76 -30.76 -19.19
CA PHE A 28 -21.09 -31.35 -20.35
C PHE A 28 -19.85 -32.16 -19.95
N LEU A 29 -19.09 -31.70 -18.95
CA LEU A 29 -17.88 -32.39 -18.49
C LEU A 29 -18.22 -33.74 -17.80
N ILE A 30 -19.37 -33.81 -17.12
CA ILE A 30 -19.88 -35.04 -16.50
C ILE A 30 -20.31 -36.07 -17.57
N GLN A 31 -20.76 -35.62 -18.74
CA GLN A 31 -21.14 -36.49 -19.86
C GLN A 31 -19.91 -37.06 -20.62
N SER A 32 -18.72 -36.49 -20.42
CA SER A 32 -17.49 -36.97 -21.06
C SER A 32 -16.93 -38.21 -20.34
N PRO A 33 -16.86 -39.39 -20.99
CA PRO A 33 -16.42 -40.63 -20.32
C PRO A 33 -14.99 -40.55 -19.75
N SER A 34 -14.13 -39.75 -20.37
CA SER A 34 -12.71 -39.59 -19.98
C SER A 34 -12.52 -38.66 -18.77
N ILE A 35 -13.48 -37.76 -18.53
CA ILE A 35 -13.39 -36.71 -17.50
C ILE A 35 -14.33 -37.03 -16.33
N SER A 36 -15.47 -37.66 -16.62
CA SER A 36 -16.52 -38.01 -15.67
C SER A 36 -16.00 -38.79 -14.47
N SER A 37 -15.10 -39.76 -14.66
CA SER A 37 -14.54 -40.55 -13.57
C SER A 37 -13.77 -39.73 -12.53
N TYR A 38 -13.08 -38.66 -12.97
CA TYR A 38 -12.36 -37.76 -12.08
C TYR A 38 -13.31 -36.80 -11.35
N ILE A 39 -14.35 -36.33 -12.04
CA ILE A 39 -15.34 -35.40 -11.47
C ILE A 39 -16.28 -36.12 -10.50
N MET A 40 -16.76 -37.32 -10.84
CA MET A 40 -17.70 -38.08 -10.01
C MET A 40 -17.08 -38.51 -8.68
N ASN A 41 -15.79 -38.83 -8.64
CA ASN A 41 -15.08 -39.12 -7.38
C ASN A 41 -15.08 -37.92 -6.41
N ILE A 42 -15.07 -36.70 -6.97
CA ILE A 42 -15.07 -35.45 -6.21
C ILE A 42 -16.51 -35.10 -5.78
N LEU A 43 -17.49 -35.19 -6.70
CA LEU A 43 -18.91 -34.90 -6.43
C LEU A 43 -19.58 -35.89 -5.47
N CYS A 44 -19.18 -37.17 -5.51
CA CYS A 44 -19.72 -38.21 -4.62
C CYS A 44 -19.10 -38.22 -3.22
N ASN A 45 -18.19 -37.29 -2.90
CA ASN A 45 -17.55 -37.21 -1.60
C ASN A 45 -18.33 -36.24 -0.68
N PRO A 46 -19.12 -36.75 0.30
CA PRO A 46 -19.96 -35.92 1.16
C PRO A 46 -19.18 -35.00 2.11
N ARG A 47 -17.84 -35.14 2.19
CA ARG A 47 -16.96 -34.24 2.97
C ARG A 47 -16.49 -33.02 2.17
N LEU A 48 -16.70 -33.00 0.86
CA LEU A 48 -16.31 -31.90 -0.03
C LEU A 48 -17.58 -31.17 -0.46
N SER A 49 -17.75 -29.90 -0.10
CA SER A 49 -18.77 -29.04 -0.72
C SER A 49 -18.17 -28.42 -1.98
N ILE A 50 -18.44 -28.98 -3.15
CA ILE A 50 -18.01 -28.40 -4.42
C ILE A 50 -19.15 -27.52 -4.96
N CYS A 51 -18.88 -26.23 -5.11
CA CYS A 51 -19.80 -25.29 -5.74
C CYS A 51 -19.74 -25.47 -7.27
N THR A 52 -20.80 -25.97 -7.88
CA THR A 52 -20.88 -26.27 -9.33
C THR A 52 -21.60 -25.19 -10.14
N ASP A 53 -22.15 -24.18 -9.49
CA ASP A 53 -22.78 -23.04 -10.16
C ASP A 53 -21.69 -22.08 -10.66
N GLU A 54 -21.63 -21.84 -11.97
CA GLU A 54 -20.62 -20.96 -12.58
C GLU A 54 -20.71 -19.53 -12.06
N HIS A 55 -21.88 -19.09 -11.58
CA HIS A 55 -22.08 -17.80 -10.93
C HIS A 55 -21.54 -17.73 -9.50
N SER A 56 -21.12 -18.87 -8.94
CA SER A 56 -20.65 -19.02 -7.56
C SER A 56 -19.18 -19.44 -7.44
N LEU A 57 -18.46 -19.61 -8.57
CA LEU A 57 -17.12 -20.23 -8.57
C LEU A 57 -16.06 -19.37 -7.86
N ILE A 58 -16.14 -18.04 -7.95
CA ILE A 58 -15.29 -17.10 -7.19
C ILE A 58 -16.10 -15.83 -6.91
N SER A 59 -16.21 -15.41 -5.65
CA SER A 59 -16.91 -14.16 -5.30
C SER A 59 -16.17 -12.94 -5.87
N GLU A 60 -16.92 -11.89 -6.19
CA GLU A 60 -16.36 -10.60 -6.65
C GLU A 60 -15.26 -10.09 -5.71
N ALA A 61 -15.46 -10.22 -4.40
CA ALA A 61 -14.50 -9.86 -3.37
C ALA A 61 -13.16 -10.62 -3.48
N LEU A 62 -13.20 -11.93 -3.75
CA LEU A 62 -11.99 -12.75 -3.91
C LEU A 62 -11.26 -12.43 -5.22
N LEU A 63 -12.01 -12.22 -6.32
CA LEU A 63 -11.44 -11.80 -7.60
C LEU A 63 -10.76 -10.42 -7.49
N ASP A 64 -11.42 -9.47 -6.84
CA ASP A 64 -10.87 -8.15 -6.59
C ASP A 64 -9.61 -8.23 -5.72
N ASN A 65 -9.63 -9.11 -4.70
CA ASN A 65 -8.47 -9.32 -3.84
C ASN A 65 -7.26 -9.75 -4.64
N ASP A 66 -7.39 -10.80 -5.45
CA ASP A 66 -6.31 -11.28 -6.32
C ASP A 66 -5.86 -10.19 -7.30
N PHE A 67 -6.80 -9.45 -7.88
CA PHE A 67 -6.50 -8.36 -8.81
C PHE A 67 -5.69 -7.22 -8.16
N PHE A 68 -6.11 -6.72 -7.00
CA PHE A 68 -5.38 -5.65 -6.30
C PHE A 68 -4.04 -6.14 -5.75
N ASN A 69 -3.94 -7.41 -5.35
CA ASN A 69 -2.67 -8.02 -4.97
C ASN A 69 -1.69 -8.08 -6.15
N GLU A 70 -2.17 -8.44 -7.34
CA GLU A 70 -1.36 -8.43 -8.56
C GLU A 70 -0.89 -7.00 -8.91
N ILE A 71 -1.76 -6.00 -8.75
CA ILE A 71 -1.38 -4.59 -8.88
C ILE A 71 -0.27 -4.25 -7.89
N ASN A 72 -0.41 -4.61 -6.61
CA ASN A 72 0.56 -4.29 -5.58
C ASN A 72 1.94 -4.91 -5.88
N PHE A 73 1.96 -6.16 -6.33
CA PHE A 73 3.18 -6.86 -6.68
C PHE A 73 3.90 -6.21 -7.88
N ASN A 74 3.13 -5.77 -8.89
CA ASN A 74 3.67 -5.16 -10.11
C ASN A 74 3.83 -3.63 -10.05
N ASN A 75 3.34 -2.97 -8.99
CA ASN A 75 3.49 -1.53 -8.78
C ASN A 75 4.94 -1.14 -8.40
N ALA A 76 5.86 -2.11 -8.37
CA ALA A 76 7.30 -1.89 -8.25
C ALA A 76 7.89 -1.26 -9.53
N LEU A 77 7.56 0.01 -9.78
CA LEU A 77 8.26 0.80 -10.79
C LEU A 77 9.75 0.77 -10.51
N SER A 78 10.53 0.56 -11.57
CA SER A 78 11.97 0.73 -11.52
C SER A 78 12.29 2.13 -10.96
N LYS A 79 12.74 2.11 -9.70
CA LYS A 79 12.60 3.15 -8.67
C LYS A 79 12.92 4.58 -9.18
N PRO A 80 11.92 5.46 -9.35
CA PRO A 80 12.16 6.84 -9.72
C PRO A 80 12.73 7.60 -8.52
N HIS A 81 14.04 7.57 -8.35
CA HIS A 81 14.75 8.32 -7.29
C HIS A 81 15.25 9.67 -7.78
N ILE A 82 15.01 10.01 -9.06
CA ILE A 82 15.38 11.28 -9.67
C ILE A 82 14.24 11.82 -10.55
N LEU A 83 14.14 13.15 -10.61
CA LEU A 83 13.07 13.85 -11.33
C LEU A 83 13.03 13.55 -12.85
N PRO A 84 14.17 13.47 -13.58
CA PRO A 84 14.14 13.15 -15.01
C PRO A 84 13.51 11.77 -15.31
N ARG A 85 13.68 10.81 -14.40
CA ARG A 85 13.06 9.49 -14.53
C ARG A 85 11.56 9.54 -14.31
N CYS A 86 11.11 10.34 -13.35
CA CYS A 86 9.68 10.61 -13.15
C CYS A 86 9.04 11.21 -14.40
N MET A 87 9.68 12.20 -15.01
CA MET A 87 9.20 12.85 -16.23
C MET A 87 9.09 11.85 -17.39
N LYS A 88 10.10 10.99 -17.59
CA LYS A 88 10.03 9.91 -18.59
C LYS A 88 8.85 8.97 -18.33
N HIS A 89 8.60 8.58 -17.09
CA HIS A 89 7.45 7.73 -16.77
C HIS A 89 6.12 8.45 -17.06
N LEU A 90 5.99 9.74 -16.72
CA LEU A 90 4.77 10.51 -17.03
C LEU A 90 4.52 10.63 -18.54
N GLN A 91 5.58 10.78 -19.35
CA GLN A 91 5.46 10.79 -20.82
C GLN A 91 4.95 9.44 -21.34
N VAL A 92 5.44 8.33 -20.79
CA VAL A 92 4.95 6.98 -21.14
C VAL A 92 3.49 6.81 -20.72
N VAL A 93 3.11 7.27 -19.53
CA VAL A 93 1.71 7.28 -19.07
C VAL A 93 0.83 8.06 -20.05
N GLU A 94 1.27 9.24 -20.50
CA GLU A 94 0.52 10.07 -21.45
C GLU A 94 0.31 9.39 -22.81
N GLN A 95 1.26 8.56 -23.24
CA GLN A 95 1.14 7.74 -24.45
C GLN A 95 0.19 6.57 -24.24
N LEU A 96 0.30 5.86 -23.10
CA LEU A 96 -0.55 4.71 -22.77
C LEU A 96 -2.01 5.10 -22.56
N ILE A 97 -2.31 6.28 -22.03
CA ILE A 97 -3.70 6.77 -21.91
C ILE A 97 -4.38 6.87 -23.28
N ARG A 98 -3.61 7.04 -24.37
CA ARG A 98 -4.13 7.14 -25.74
C ARG A 98 -4.20 5.78 -26.45
N SER A 99 -3.74 4.69 -25.83
CA SER A 99 -3.79 3.35 -26.42
C SER A 99 -5.05 2.58 -25.99
N PRO A 100 -5.47 1.55 -26.75
CA PRO A 100 -6.59 0.71 -26.34
C PRO A 100 -6.17 -0.19 -25.17
N LEU A 101 -6.50 0.24 -23.95
CA LEU A 101 -6.22 -0.50 -22.71
C LEU A 101 -7.45 -1.27 -22.23
N THR A 102 -7.23 -2.46 -21.66
CA THR A 102 -8.27 -3.18 -20.93
C THR A 102 -8.61 -2.47 -19.62
N ASN A 103 -9.77 -2.78 -19.04
CA ASN A 103 -10.15 -2.23 -17.72
C ASN A 103 -9.09 -2.51 -16.65
N SER A 104 -8.51 -3.71 -16.63
CA SER A 104 -7.46 -4.08 -15.66
C SER A 104 -6.18 -3.25 -15.86
N GLN A 105 -5.77 -3.05 -17.12
CA GLN A 105 -4.61 -2.22 -17.47
C GLN A 105 -4.83 -0.74 -17.10
N ILE A 106 -6.05 -0.23 -17.22
CA ILE A 106 -6.38 1.15 -16.80
C ILE A 106 -6.16 1.31 -15.29
N ILE A 107 -6.60 0.36 -14.46
CA ILE A 107 -6.41 0.45 -13.00
C ILE A 107 -4.94 0.33 -12.61
N MET A 108 -4.20 -0.61 -13.24
CA MET A 108 -2.75 -0.68 -13.06
C MET A 108 -2.08 0.65 -13.41
N LEU A 109 -2.44 1.25 -14.56
CA LEU A 109 -1.89 2.53 -14.99
C LEU A 109 -2.24 3.67 -14.03
N GLN A 110 -3.47 3.72 -13.51
CA GLN A 110 -3.87 4.66 -12.46
C GLN A 110 -2.97 4.53 -11.23
N LYS A 111 -2.76 3.30 -10.74
CA LYS A 111 -1.93 3.06 -9.56
C LYS A 111 -0.46 3.42 -9.78
N LEU A 112 0.11 3.06 -10.93
CA LEU A 112 1.47 3.45 -11.31
C LEU A 112 1.61 4.98 -11.39
N THR A 113 0.61 5.66 -11.96
CA THR A 113 0.56 7.12 -12.05
C THR A 113 0.54 7.76 -10.66
N ALA A 114 -0.24 7.22 -9.73
CA ALA A 114 -0.25 7.68 -8.33
C ALA A 114 1.15 7.59 -7.70
N THR A 115 1.83 6.45 -7.85
CA THR A 115 3.19 6.23 -7.33
C THR A 115 4.21 7.21 -7.95
N ILE A 116 4.11 7.49 -9.26
CA ILE A 116 4.99 8.45 -9.95
C ILE A 116 4.76 9.88 -9.45
N LEU A 117 3.51 10.32 -9.37
CA LEU A 117 3.14 11.65 -8.90
C LEU A 117 3.59 11.88 -7.45
N GLN A 118 3.37 10.89 -6.59
CA GLN A 118 3.83 10.91 -5.20
C GLN A 118 5.36 11.06 -5.14
N SER A 119 6.11 10.17 -5.78
CA SER A 119 7.58 10.23 -5.79
C SER A 119 8.09 11.57 -6.32
N SER A 120 7.48 12.07 -7.40
CA SER A 120 7.80 13.37 -8.01
C SER A 120 7.61 14.53 -7.04
N ALA A 121 6.53 14.52 -6.26
CA ALA A 121 6.21 15.58 -5.32
C ALA A 121 7.29 15.72 -4.23
N PHE A 122 7.76 14.60 -3.68
CA PHE A 122 8.81 14.58 -2.66
C PHE A 122 10.20 14.90 -3.23
N ILE A 123 10.54 14.37 -4.41
CA ILE A 123 11.81 14.67 -5.08
C ILE A 123 11.91 16.15 -5.46
N LEU A 124 10.84 16.71 -6.03
CA LEU A 124 10.78 18.12 -6.43
C LEU A 124 11.02 19.02 -5.22
N HIS A 125 10.33 18.73 -4.11
CA HIS A 125 10.47 19.52 -2.90
C HIS A 125 11.89 19.46 -2.33
N LYS A 126 12.47 18.25 -2.23
CA LYS A 126 13.84 18.09 -1.70
C LYS A 126 14.88 18.82 -2.53
N LYS A 127 14.72 18.82 -3.85
CA LYS A 127 15.62 19.55 -4.76
C LYS A 127 15.55 21.06 -4.52
N CYS A 128 14.35 21.60 -4.31
CA CYS A 128 14.17 23.04 -4.04
C CYS A 128 14.63 23.45 -2.63
N GLU A 129 14.57 22.57 -1.64
CA GLU A 129 15.05 22.83 -0.27
C GLU A 129 16.58 23.02 -0.23
N HIS A 130 17.32 22.24 -1.01
CA HIS A 130 18.80 22.23 -1.00
C HIS A 130 19.44 23.32 -1.87
N ASP A 131 18.68 23.91 -2.79
CA ASP A 131 19.21 24.91 -3.70
C ASP A 131 18.92 26.31 -3.16
N LEU A 132 19.85 26.78 -2.32
CA LEU A 132 19.83 28.07 -1.62
C LEU A 132 19.80 29.27 -2.58
N THR A 133 19.98 29.05 -3.89
CA THR A 133 19.89 30.09 -4.91
C THR A 133 18.46 30.35 -5.37
N LEU A 134 17.50 29.46 -5.09
CA LEU A 134 16.09 29.69 -5.41
C LEU A 134 15.44 30.65 -4.40
N GLY A 135 14.89 31.76 -4.92
CA GLY A 135 14.07 32.66 -4.11
C GLY A 135 12.74 32.02 -3.67
N ASN A 136 12.16 32.57 -2.59
CA ASN A 136 10.90 32.13 -1.96
C ASN A 136 9.74 31.87 -2.95
N LYS A 137 9.69 32.60 -4.07
CA LYS A 137 8.69 32.43 -5.13
C LYS A 137 8.73 31.03 -5.74
N LEU A 138 9.92 30.50 -6.05
CA LEU A 138 10.06 29.19 -6.68
C LEU A 138 9.78 28.05 -5.69
N ILE A 139 10.15 28.22 -4.42
CA ILE A 139 9.80 27.28 -3.34
C ILE A 139 8.28 27.16 -3.21
N ASN A 140 7.55 28.28 -3.27
CA ASN A 140 6.08 28.27 -3.22
C ASN A 140 5.44 27.61 -4.46
N ILE A 141 6.03 27.81 -5.65
CA ILE A 141 5.60 27.11 -6.88
C ILE A 141 5.81 25.61 -6.75
N ALA A 142 6.97 25.17 -6.25
CA ALA A 142 7.27 23.77 -6.02
C ALA A 142 6.29 23.16 -5.02
N TYR A 143 6.04 23.83 -3.89
CA TYR A 143 5.03 23.42 -2.90
C TYR A 143 3.65 23.23 -3.54
N THR A 144 3.18 24.24 -4.28
CA THR A 144 1.85 24.20 -4.93
C THR A 144 1.75 23.03 -5.92
N ARG A 145 2.80 22.80 -6.73
CA ARG A 145 2.86 21.69 -7.68
C ARG A 145 2.88 20.34 -6.97
N SER A 146 3.69 20.19 -5.92
CA SER A 146 3.75 18.96 -5.12
C SER A 146 2.41 18.65 -4.46
N CYS A 147 1.70 19.65 -3.89
CA CYS A 147 0.35 19.46 -3.37
C CYS A 147 -0.64 19.01 -4.45
N TYR A 148 -0.58 19.59 -5.65
CA TYR A 148 -1.44 19.17 -6.77
C TYR A 148 -1.15 17.72 -7.18
N MET A 149 0.13 17.36 -7.33
CA MET A 149 0.55 15.99 -7.65
C MET A 149 0.05 14.99 -6.62
N LEU A 150 0.18 15.27 -5.33
CA LEU A 150 -0.27 14.38 -4.26
C LEU A 150 -1.80 14.26 -4.20
N LYS A 151 -2.54 15.36 -4.39
CA LYS A 151 -4.02 15.32 -4.49
C LYS A 151 -4.47 14.49 -5.69
N LEU A 152 -3.77 14.58 -6.82
CA LEU A 152 -4.05 13.78 -8.00
C LEU A 152 -3.68 12.31 -7.76
N ALA A 153 -2.55 12.03 -7.12
CA ALA A 153 -2.15 10.69 -6.71
C ALA A 153 -3.21 10.01 -5.85
N ALA A 154 -3.75 10.71 -4.84
CA ALA A 154 -4.81 10.19 -3.99
C ALA A 154 -6.15 9.93 -4.72
N LYS A 155 -6.41 10.59 -5.86
CA LYS A 155 -7.58 10.28 -6.70
C LYS A 155 -7.41 8.95 -7.45
N PHE A 156 -6.19 8.62 -7.84
CA PHE A 156 -5.85 7.39 -8.57
C PHE A 156 -5.37 6.26 -7.65
N GLY A 157 -5.23 6.54 -6.37
CA GLY A 157 -4.60 5.66 -5.40
C GLY A 157 -5.58 4.94 -4.49
N TYR A 158 -4.99 4.21 -3.54
CA TYR A 158 -5.65 3.52 -2.46
C TYR A 158 -6.04 4.47 -1.33
N VAL A 159 -6.83 3.98 -0.37
CA VAL A 159 -7.16 4.72 0.86
C VAL A 159 -5.88 5.12 1.61
N SER A 160 -4.90 4.22 1.69
CA SER A 160 -3.64 4.49 2.37
C SER A 160 -2.76 5.55 1.69
N ASP A 161 -2.95 5.80 0.39
CA ASP A 161 -2.18 6.83 -0.34
C ASP A 161 -2.50 8.26 0.14
N LEU A 162 -3.62 8.47 0.84
CA LEU A 162 -3.93 9.73 1.53
C LEU A 162 -2.87 10.09 2.60
N LEU A 163 -2.21 9.10 3.20
CA LEU A 163 -1.17 9.34 4.20
C LEU A 163 0.06 10.04 3.62
N TYR A 164 0.34 9.93 2.31
CA TYR A 164 1.40 10.71 1.68
C TYR A 164 1.09 12.22 1.64
N ILE A 165 -0.19 12.59 1.51
CA ILE A 165 -0.60 14.00 1.62
C ILE A 165 -0.36 14.48 3.06
N ALA A 166 -0.79 13.70 4.06
CA ALA A 166 -0.58 14.03 5.46
C ALA A 166 0.92 14.18 5.80
N MET A 167 1.74 13.24 5.33
CA MET A 167 3.19 13.25 5.49
C MET A 167 3.83 14.47 4.83
N TYR A 168 3.38 14.84 3.62
CA TYR A 168 3.86 16.04 2.96
C TYR A 168 3.47 17.31 3.74
N TYR A 169 2.23 17.39 4.23
CA TYR A 169 1.81 18.51 5.07
C TYR A 169 2.60 18.59 6.39
N TYR A 170 2.88 17.46 7.03
CA TYR A 170 3.75 17.39 8.19
C TYR A 170 5.15 17.95 7.88
N LYS A 171 5.77 17.48 6.79
CA LYS A 171 7.09 17.95 6.32
C LYS A 171 7.12 19.46 6.07
N MET A 172 5.99 20.01 5.61
CA MET A 172 5.81 21.45 5.34
C MET A 172 5.34 22.25 6.56
N PHE A 173 5.33 21.66 7.76
CA PHE A 173 4.87 22.28 9.01
C PHE A 173 3.39 22.73 8.98
N ARG A 174 2.59 22.16 8.07
CA ARG A 174 1.14 22.38 7.91
C ARG A 174 0.37 21.38 8.76
N TYR A 175 0.64 21.39 10.06
CA TYR A 175 0.17 20.36 10.98
C TYR A 175 -1.36 20.26 11.06
N ARG A 176 -2.07 21.39 10.96
CA ARG A 176 -3.55 21.41 10.99
C ARG A 176 -4.13 20.72 9.77
N GLU A 177 -3.58 20.98 8.59
CA GLU A 177 -3.97 20.35 7.33
C GLU A 177 -3.62 18.86 7.32
N ALA A 178 -2.45 18.49 7.84
CA ALA A 178 -2.08 17.09 8.02
C ALA A 178 -3.10 16.34 8.90
N ILE A 179 -3.49 16.91 10.06
CA ILE A 179 -4.49 16.34 10.96
C ILE A 179 -5.85 16.18 10.28
N LEU A 180 -6.28 17.14 9.45
CA LEU A 180 -7.54 17.01 8.71
C LEU A 180 -7.52 15.82 7.76
N VAL A 181 -6.42 15.63 7.03
CA VAL A 181 -6.25 14.47 6.14
C VAL A 181 -6.19 13.18 6.95
N ILE A 182 -5.43 13.14 8.04
CA ILE A 182 -5.32 11.97 8.94
C ILE A 182 -6.69 11.55 9.46
N LYS A 183 -7.52 12.50 9.92
CA LYS A 183 -8.87 12.19 10.40
C LYS A 183 -9.75 11.58 9.31
N MET A 184 -9.72 12.16 8.11
CA MET A 184 -10.46 11.60 6.97
C MET A 184 -9.97 10.20 6.60
N THR A 185 -8.67 9.97 6.63
CA THR A 185 -8.07 8.66 6.36
C THR A 185 -8.42 7.65 7.45
N LYS A 186 -8.40 8.05 8.74
CA LYS A 186 -8.75 7.20 9.88
C LYS A 186 -10.17 6.66 9.76
N VAL A 187 -11.13 7.52 9.36
CA VAL A 187 -12.51 7.10 9.08
C VAL A 187 -12.54 6.07 7.96
N LYS A 188 -11.87 6.33 6.83
CA LYS A 188 -11.85 5.43 5.67
C LYS A 188 -11.19 4.08 5.96
N LEU A 189 -10.14 4.06 6.78
CA LEU A 189 -9.47 2.82 7.18
C LEU A 189 -10.28 2.02 8.22
N ALA A 190 -11.27 2.64 8.87
CA ALA A 190 -12.16 1.98 9.82
C ALA A 190 -13.47 1.50 9.17
N GLU A 191 -13.69 1.77 7.88
CA GLU A 191 -14.90 1.35 7.17
C GLU A 191 -14.99 -0.20 7.11
N PRO A 192 -16.17 -0.78 7.37
CA PRO A 192 -16.42 -2.19 7.12
C PRO A 192 -16.11 -2.55 5.66
N GLY A 193 -15.51 -3.72 5.45
CA GLY A 193 -15.15 -4.18 4.11
C GLY A 193 -13.85 -3.57 3.56
N LEU A 194 -13.00 -2.96 4.38
CA LEU A 194 -11.64 -2.61 3.96
C LEU A 194 -10.84 -3.87 3.62
N MET A 195 -10.28 -3.92 2.42
CA MET A 195 -9.29 -4.88 1.95
C MET A 195 -7.88 -4.38 2.28
N TYR A 196 -7.10 -5.16 3.03
CA TYR A 196 -5.70 -4.87 3.35
C TYR A 196 -4.83 -6.12 3.27
N ASN A 197 -3.80 -6.11 2.41
CA ASN A 197 -2.80 -7.19 2.29
C ASN A 197 -3.39 -8.61 2.28
N ARG A 198 -4.35 -8.85 1.38
CA ARG A 198 -5.13 -10.10 1.24
C ARG A 198 -6.20 -10.36 2.28
N ASN A 199 -6.19 -9.64 3.40
CA ASN A 199 -7.21 -9.76 4.43
C ASN A 199 -8.45 -8.98 3.98
N ILE A 200 -9.54 -9.71 3.79
CA ILE A 200 -10.83 -9.18 3.37
C ILE A 200 -11.92 -10.05 4.00
N ASP A 201 -12.97 -9.40 4.52
CA ASP A 201 -14.26 -10.02 4.77
C ASP A 201 -15.09 -9.90 3.48
N PRO A 202 -15.35 -11.01 2.76
CA PRO A 202 -16.03 -10.96 1.46
C PRO A 202 -17.44 -10.38 1.52
N ASP A 203 -18.16 -10.59 2.62
CA ASP A 203 -19.55 -10.17 2.76
C ASP A 203 -19.61 -8.67 3.02
N LEU A 204 -18.81 -8.17 3.96
CA LEU A 204 -18.71 -6.74 4.25
C LEU A 204 -18.14 -5.93 3.07
N TYR A 205 -17.17 -6.50 2.33
CA TYR A 205 -16.64 -5.85 1.13
C TYR A 205 -17.69 -5.77 0.02
N THR A 206 -18.41 -6.87 -0.23
CA THR A 206 -19.50 -6.90 -1.21
C THR A 206 -20.61 -5.91 -0.85
N GLU A 207 -20.97 -5.80 0.43
CA GLU A 207 -21.94 -4.82 0.91
C GLU A 207 -21.46 -3.37 0.67
N ALA A 208 -20.19 -3.08 0.98
CA ALA A 208 -19.65 -1.73 0.88
C ALA A 208 -19.44 -1.27 -0.58
N VAL A 209 -18.95 -2.16 -1.45
CA VAL A 209 -18.45 -1.80 -2.79
C VAL A 209 -18.76 -2.80 -3.90
N GLY A 210 -19.57 -3.82 -3.66
CA GLY A 210 -20.03 -4.79 -4.68
C GLY A 210 -20.67 -4.11 -5.88
N GLY A 211 -20.39 -4.62 -7.08
CA GLY A 211 -20.86 -4.06 -8.36
C GLY A 211 -20.30 -2.69 -8.75
N LYS A 212 -19.49 -2.03 -7.89
CA LYS A 212 -18.83 -0.76 -8.24
C LYS A 212 -17.61 -1.00 -9.14
N SER A 213 -17.19 0.05 -9.86
CA SER A 213 -15.98 0.00 -10.68
C SER A 213 -14.72 -0.21 -9.81
N TRP A 214 -13.71 -0.89 -10.36
CA TRP A 214 -12.43 -1.09 -9.67
C TRP A 214 -11.77 0.22 -9.23
N SER A 215 -11.90 1.30 -10.00
CA SER A 215 -11.36 2.61 -9.59
C SER A 215 -12.05 3.16 -8.33
N THR A 216 -13.34 2.89 -8.17
CA THR A 216 -14.11 3.28 -6.99
C THR A 216 -13.73 2.42 -5.79
N LYS A 217 -13.70 1.09 -5.97
CA LYS A 217 -13.26 0.13 -4.95
C LYS A 217 -11.86 0.45 -4.44
N MET A 218 -10.92 0.67 -5.35
CA MET A 218 -9.54 1.10 -5.06
C MET A 218 -9.49 2.29 -4.11
N ARG A 219 -10.28 3.34 -4.37
CA ARG A 219 -10.26 4.59 -3.59
C ARG A 219 -11.03 4.52 -2.26
N GLN A 220 -11.94 3.56 -2.12
CA GLN A 220 -12.89 3.51 -1.00
C GLN A 220 -12.62 2.37 -0.03
N ALA A 221 -12.16 1.22 -0.52
CA ALA A 221 -12.13 -0.03 0.23
C ALA A 221 -10.81 -0.79 0.10
N VAL A 222 -9.77 -0.22 -0.50
CA VAL A 222 -8.46 -0.91 -0.62
C VAL A 222 -7.38 -0.08 0.06
N ALA A 223 -6.57 -0.76 0.86
CA ALA A 223 -5.36 -0.22 1.47
C ALA A 223 -4.17 -1.15 1.19
N GLN A 224 -2.99 -0.53 1.13
CA GLN A 224 -1.70 -1.22 1.05
C GLN A 224 -0.72 -0.59 2.04
N ASP A 225 0.40 -1.25 2.26
CA ASP A 225 1.52 -0.69 3.01
C ASP A 225 2.03 0.62 2.39
N ILE A 226 2.47 1.52 3.27
CA ILE A 226 3.16 2.74 2.89
C ILE A 226 4.59 2.39 2.53
N ILE A 227 4.95 2.61 1.26
CA ILE A 227 6.24 2.26 0.69
C ILE A 227 7.11 3.52 0.62
N LEU A 228 8.14 3.60 1.47
CA LEU A 228 9.09 4.69 1.48
C LEU A 228 10.38 4.27 0.77
N ASN A 229 10.55 4.70 -0.47
CA ASN A 229 11.81 4.52 -1.20
C ASN A 229 12.98 5.15 -0.44
N ASN A 230 14.00 4.34 -0.12
CA ASN A 230 15.13 4.75 0.71
C ASN A 230 15.98 5.88 0.10
N LYS A 231 15.85 6.15 -1.21
CA LYS A 231 16.54 7.24 -1.91
C LYS A 231 15.76 8.56 -1.92
N ILE A 232 14.54 8.59 -1.37
CA ILE A 232 13.68 9.77 -1.32
C ILE A 232 13.46 10.16 0.14
N CYS A 233 13.64 11.44 0.45
CA CYS A 233 13.42 11.99 1.78
C CYS A 233 11.93 12.30 2.00
N TYR A 234 11.21 11.35 2.56
CA TYR A 234 9.79 11.47 2.87
C TYR A 234 9.56 12.18 4.20
N ILE A 235 10.10 11.62 5.28
CA ILE A 235 9.95 12.09 6.66
C ILE A 235 11.28 11.97 7.38
N ASN A 236 11.64 12.97 8.20
CA ASN A 236 13.00 13.08 8.72
C ASN A 236 13.25 12.07 9.85
N GLU A 237 12.20 11.72 10.60
CA GLU A 237 12.21 10.80 11.72
C GLU A 237 12.67 9.39 11.33
N LEU A 238 12.48 9.00 10.06
CA LEU A 238 12.85 7.69 9.50
C LEU A 238 14.13 7.71 8.65
N THR A 239 14.89 8.81 8.68
CA THR A 239 16.08 8.96 7.82
C THR A 239 17.14 7.89 8.12
N LEU A 240 17.33 7.56 9.40
CA LEU A 240 18.33 6.58 9.83
C LEU A 240 17.99 5.18 9.30
N GLU A 241 16.72 4.78 9.42
CA GLU A 241 16.19 3.50 8.97
C GLU A 241 16.30 3.38 7.46
N GLN A 242 15.95 4.44 6.71
CA GLN A 242 16.11 4.48 5.26
C GLN A 242 17.58 4.35 4.84
N GLN A 243 18.51 4.98 5.56
CA GLN A 243 19.95 4.90 5.27
C GLN A 243 20.50 3.50 5.46
N TYR A 244 20.29 2.88 6.61
CA TYR A 244 20.79 1.53 6.89
C TYR A 244 20.11 0.47 6.02
N SER A 245 18.79 0.57 5.83
CA SER A 245 18.06 -0.29 4.91
C SER A 245 18.65 -0.22 3.49
N SER A 246 18.98 0.99 3.01
CA SER A 246 19.64 1.16 1.70
C SER A 246 21.06 0.58 1.64
N GLN A 247 21.84 0.65 2.72
CA GLN A 247 23.18 0.06 2.79
C GLN A 247 23.13 -1.47 2.73
N ASN A 248 22.06 -2.06 3.28
CA ASN A 248 21.78 -3.49 3.22
C ASN A 248 21.14 -3.94 1.90
N ASN A 249 21.22 -3.12 0.84
CA ASN A 249 20.61 -3.35 -0.48
C ASN A 249 19.08 -3.49 -0.45
N TRP A 250 18.42 -3.14 0.65
CA TRP A 250 16.98 -3.11 0.74
C TRP A 250 16.46 -1.76 0.21
N PRO A 251 15.50 -1.75 -0.73
CA PRO A 251 15.26 -0.56 -1.53
C PRO A 251 14.23 0.42 -0.95
N SER A 252 13.40 -0.05 -0.02
CA SER A 252 12.28 0.73 0.50
C SER A 252 11.85 0.17 1.85
N LEU A 253 11.38 1.04 2.74
CA LEU A 253 10.66 0.63 3.94
C LEU A 253 9.19 0.35 3.58
N PHE A 254 8.63 -0.73 4.11
CA PHE A 254 7.21 -1.06 4.01
C PHE A 254 6.57 -0.91 5.38
N ILE A 255 5.66 0.06 5.53
CA ILE A 255 5.08 0.42 6.83
C ILE A 255 3.57 0.19 6.79
N PRO A 256 2.98 -0.55 7.73
CA PRO A 256 1.54 -0.72 7.80
C PRO A 256 0.82 0.63 7.86
N PRO A 257 -0.30 0.82 7.13
CA PRO A 257 -0.95 2.13 7.04
C PRO A 257 -1.46 2.62 8.39
N PHE A 258 -1.89 1.72 9.28
CA PHE A 258 -2.32 2.05 10.64
C PHE A 258 -1.18 2.58 11.51
N VAL A 259 0.01 1.97 11.42
CA VAL A 259 1.23 2.42 12.11
C VAL A 259 1.64 3.81 11.62
N MET A 260 1.70 4.00 10.30
CA MET A 260 2.02 5.30 9.71
C MET A 260 0.98 6.37 10.09
N LEU A 261 -0.31 6.01 10.15
CA LEU A 261 -1.38 6.91 10.55
C LEU A 261 -1.17 7.42 11.97
N HIS A 262 -0.95 6.52 12.94
CA HIS A 262 -0.74 6.93 14.33
C HIS A 262 0.58 7.67 14.55
N MET A 263 1.65 7.29 13.83
CA MET A 263 2.91 8.05 13.83
C MET A 263 2.67 9.49 13.36
N LEU A 264 2.02 9.69 12.21
CA LEU A 264 1.74 11.04 11.70
C LEU A 264 0.78 11.82 12.62
N GLU A 265 -0.20 11.14 13.23
CA GLU A 265 -1.13 11.74 14.19
C GLU A 265 -0.37 12.26 15.42
N PHE A 266 0.50 11.44 16.01
CA PHE A 266 1.39 11.82 17.11
C PHE A 266 2.30 13.00 16.72
N LEU A 267 3.00 12.88 15.60
CA LEU A 267 3.96 13.90 15.15
C LEU A 267 3.28 15.25 14.92
N CYS A 268 2.10 15.28 14.31
CA CYS A 268 1.37 16.53 14.09
C CYS A 268 0.82 17.11 15.40
N TYR A 269 0.21 16.29 16.26
CA TYR A 269 -0.38 16.79 17.50
C TYR A 269 0.67 17.25 18.51
N ARG A 270 1.90 16.73 18.49
CA ARG A 270 2.93 17.21 19.43
C ARG A 270 3.20 18.72 19.32
N HIS A 271 2.92 19.31 18.15
CA HIS A 271 3.07 20.73 17.87
C HIS A 271 1.79 21.55 18.11
N ILE A 272 0.66 20.91 18.41
CA ILE A 272 -0.66 21.56 18.52
C ILE A 272 -1.33 21.28 19.87
N ASN A 273 -1.37 20.02 20.29
CA ASN A 273 -2.07 19.56 21.47
C ASN A 273 -1.38 18.32 22.07
N PRO A 274 -0.63 18.47 23.18
CA PRO A 274 0.13 17.37 23.77
C PRO A 274 -0.74 16.23 24.31
N MET A 275 -1.97 16.51 24.79
CA MET A 275 -2.90 15.47 25.24
C MET A 275 -3.32 14.56 24.08
N ARG A 276 -3.60 15.16 22.91
CA ARG A 276 -3.92 14.37 21.70
C ARG A 276 -2.71 13.66 21.11
N ALA A 277 -1.51 14.23 21.28
CA ALA A 277 -0.28 13.55 20.90
C ALA A 277 -0.10 12.28 21.74
N GLN A 278 -0.27 12.37 23.07
CA GLN A 278 -0.20 11.21 23.95
C GLN A 278 -1.26 10.16 23.59
N ALA A 279 -2.51 10.57 23.36
CA ALA A 279 -3.56 9.63 22.93
C ALA A 279 -3.20 8.90 21.62
N ALA A 280 -2.61 9.58 20.64
CA ALA A 280 -2.16 8.95 19.40
C ALA A 280 -0.99 7.96 19.61
N LEU A 281 -0.11 8.25 20.58
CA LEU A 281 0.97 7.33 20.98
C LEU A 281 0.42 6.11 21.72
N ASP A 282 -0.58 6.30 22.59
CA ASP A 282 -1.27 5.23 23.30
C ASP A 282 -2.02 4.32 22.31
N ASP A 283 -2.70 4.91 21.32
CA ASP A 283 -3.34 4.17 20.20
C ASP A 283 -2.31 3.33 19.44
N LEU A 284 -1.13 3.90 19.11
CA LEU A 284 -0.06 3.17 18.42
C LEU A 284 0.46 2.00 19.28
N GLN A 285 0.64 2.22 20.58
CA GLN A 285 1.07 1.18 21.50
C GLN A 285 0.03 0.05 21.62
N ALA A 286 -1.24 0.41 21.80
CA ALA A 286 -2.34 -0.54 21.87
C ALA A 286 -2.45 -1.38 20.58
N LEU A 287 -2.26 -0.75 19.41
CA LEU A 287 -2.22 -1.43 18.12
C LEU A 287 -1.14 -2.53 18.10
N LEU A 288 0.10 -2.22 18.52
CA LEU A 288 1.18 -3.21 18.49
C LEU A 288 1.05 -4.32 19.55
N GLN A 289 0.40 -4.03 20.68
CA GLN A 289 0.22 -5.00 21.77
C GLN A 289 -0.95 -5.96 21.54
N HIS A 290 -2.03 -5.48 20.91
CA HIS A 290 -3.29 -6.24 20.80
C HIS A 290 -3.57 -6.78 19.40
N ASP A 291 -2.94 -6.24 18.35
CA ASP A 291 -3.15 -6.74 17.01
C ASP A 291 -2.54 -8.14 16.82
N LYS A 292 -3.35 -9.04 16.26
CA LYS A 292 -2.98 -10.44 15.99
C LYS A 292 -2.43 -10.64 14.58
N GLY A 293 -1.87 -9.60 13.96
CA GLY A 293 -1.35 -9.65 12.59
C GLY A 293 -2.35 -9.23 11.52
N VAL A 294 -3.49 -8.63 11.91
CA VAL A 294 -4.54 -8.20 10.98
C VAL A 294 -4.21 -6.83 10.41
N PHE A 295 -3.93 -5.87 11.30
CA PHE A 295 -3.59 -4.48 10.94
C PHE A 295 -2.08 -4.22 10.91
N VAL A 296 -1.30 -5.07 11.59
CA VAL A 296 0.17 -5.01 11.62
C VAL A 296 0.72 -6.39 11.28
N PRO A 297 0.94 -6.67 9.97
CA PRO A 297 1.47 -7.94 9.51
C PRO A 297 2.75 -8.32 10.27
N VAL A 298 2.89 -9.61 10.59
CA VAL A 298 3.97 -10.12 11.44
C VAL A 298 5.34 -9.80 10.84
N GLU A 299 5.46 -9.84 9.52
CA GLU A 299 6.68 -9.55 8.77
C GLU A 299 7.08 -8.07 8.78
N LEU A 300 6.19 -7.17 9.20
CA LEU A 300 6.43 -5.72 9.25
C LEU A 300 6.53 -5.20 10.69
N ARG A 301 6.59 -6.10 11.67
CA ARG A 301 6.65 -5.72 13.09
C ARG A 301 7.98 -5.09 13.48
N ASP A 302 9.07 -5.40 12.80
CA ASP A 302 10.39 -4.78 13.02
C ASP A 302 10.29 -3.24 12.92
N ILE A 303 9.87 -2.71 11.78
CA ILE A 303 9.69 -1.27 11.59
C ILE A 303 8.53 -0.69 12.41
N SER A 304 7.53 -1.50 12.72
CA SER A 304 6.40 -1.02 13.52
C SER A 304 6.82 -0.74 14.96
N TRP A 305 7.59 -1.64 15.58
CA TRP A 305 8.21 -1.43 16.89
C TRP A 305 9.24 -0.31 16.86
N GLU A 306 10.04 -0.22 15.78
CA GLU A 306 10.98 0.89 15.59
C GLU A 306 10.27 2.25 15.63
N ILE A 307 9.15 2.40 14.89
CA ILE A 307 8.35 3.63 14.84
C ILE A 307 7.78 3.98 16.22
N LEU A 308 7.27 2.99 16.97
CA LEU A 308 6.81 3.23 18.34
C LEU A 308 7.95 3.73 19.23
N GLY A 309 9.13 3.10 19.15
CA GLY A 309 10.33 3.50 19.88
C GLY A 309 10.75 4.95 19.57
N ILE A 310 10.72 5.34 18.29
CA ILE A 310 11.00 6.72 17.86
C ILE A 310 10.03 7.70 18.52
N CYS A 311 8.72 7.41 18.48
CA CYS A 311 7.72 8.28 19.07
C CYS A 311 7.88 8.40 20.60
N GLN A 312 8.14 7.28 21.30
CA GLN A 312 8.40 7.26 22.73
C GLN A 312 9.67 8.03 23.10
N GLN A 313 10.75 7.88 22.33
CA GLN A 313 12.00 8.62 22.55
C GLN A 313 11.77 10.13 22.39
N MET A 314 10.94 10.54 21.42
CA MET A 314 10.57 11.94 21.24
C MET A 314 9.81 12.52 22.45
N THR A 315 9.08 11.70 23.20
CA THR A 315 8.44 12.10 24.48
C THR A 315 9.35 12.04 25.70
N ARG A 316 10.63 11.65 25.52
CA ARG A 316 11.61 11.39 26.60
C ARG A 316 11.24 10.21 27.51
N ASN A 317 10.35 9.32 27.07
CA ASN A 317 10.12 8.06 27.75
C ASN A 317 11.16 7.02 27.28
N TYR A 318 12.40 7.19 27.76
CA TYR A 318 13.55 6.41 27.30
C TYR A 318 13.43 4.92 27.63
N HIS A 319 12.85 4.56 28.77
CA HIS A 319 12.61 3.16 29.13
C HIS A 319 11.64 2.48 28.16
N ALA A 320 10.52 3.13 27.83
CA ALA A 320 9.58 2.59 26.86
C ALA A 320 10.19 2.50 25.46
N ALA A 321 10.94 3.53 25.05
CA ALA A 321 11.62 3.53 23.76
C ALA A 321 12.65 2.41 23.64
N LEU A 322 13.45 2.16 24.69
CA LEU A 322 14.39 1.04 24.74
C LEU A 322 13.65 -0.30 24.63
N TYR A 323 12.54 -0.47 25.35
CA TYR A 323 11.71 -1.67 25.24
C TYR A 323 11.21 -1.88 23.81
N SER A 324 10.74 -0.84 23.13
CA SER A 324 10.27 -0.92 21.75
C SER A 324 11.40 -1.26 20.77
N TYR A 325 12.58 -0.63 20.89
CA TYR A 325 13.74 -0.96 20.06
C TYR A 325 14.22 -2.40 20.27
N LEU A 326 14.22 -2.90 21.51
CA LEU A 326 14.54 -4.30 21.78
C LEU A 326 13.51 -5.23 21.15
N ASN A 327 12.21 -4.91 21.23
CA ASN A 327 11.19 -5.69 20.54
C ASN A 327 11.39 -5.69 19.03
N SER A 328 11.74 -4.55 18.42
CA SER A 328 12.10 -4.45 16.99
C SER A 328 13.20 -5.45 16.61
N LEU A 329 14.28 -5.54 17.39
CA LEU A 329 15.38 -6.49 17.16
C LEU A 329 15.00 -7.97 17.32
N THR A 330 13.94 -8.28 18.09
CA THR A 330 13.44 -9.67 18.21
C THR A 330 12.56 -10.11 17.04
N GLN A 331 12.12 -9.18 16.19
CA GLN A 331 11.25 -9.50 15.05
C GLN A 331 12.06 -10.02 13.86
N ILE A 332 11.34 -10.52 12.85
CA ILE A 332 11.94 -10.89 11.55
C ILE A 332 12.48 -9.60 10.91
N PRO A 333 13.77 -9.54 10.53
CA PRO A 333 14.40 -8.32 10.01
C PRO A 333 14.06 -8.08 8.54
N LYS A 334 12.77 -7.88 8.24
CA LYS A 334 12.28 -7.74 6.87
C LYS A 334 12.76 -6.45 6.21
N GLN A 335 12.95 -5.39 7.00
CA GLN A 335 13.28 -4.05 6.51
C GLN A 335 14.79 -3.78 6.47
N SER A 336 15.58 -4.69 7.04
CA SER A 336 17.03 -4.58 7.18
C SER A 336 17.49 -3.31 7.93
N ILE A 337 16.84 -3.01 9.05
CA ILE A 337 17.03 -1.80 9.87
C ILE A 337 17.76 -2.04 11.20
N GLU A 338 18.24 -3.24 11.48
CA GLU A 338 18.80 -3.64 12.79
C GLU A 338 19.94 -2.72 13.23
N MET A 339 20.81 -2.33 12.29
CA MET A 339 21.89 -1.37 12.57
C MET A 339 21.38 0.03 12.92
N ALA A 340 20.24 0.45 12.37
CA ALA A 340 19.59 1.70 12.76
C ALA A 340 19.08 1.60 14.21
N THR A 341 18.40 0.49 14.53
CA THR A 341 17.87 0.21 15.87
C THR A 341 19.00 0.17 16.92
N GLU A 342 20.09 -0.53 16.65
CA GLU A 342 21.27 -0.55 17.52
C GLU A 342 21.87 0.84 17.72
N HIS A 343 21.95 1.65 16.65
CA HIS A 343 22.44 3.02 16.74
C HIS A 343 21.53 3.87 17.64
N ARG A 344 20.21 3.73 17.53
CA ARG A 344 19.25 4.42 18.41
C ARG A 344 19.41 3.99 19.86
N ILE A 345 19.55 2.69 20.13
CA ILE A 345 19.78 2.16 21.48
C ILE A 345 21.06 2.75 22.09
N LYS A 346 22.17 2.77 21.34
CA LYS A 346 23.45 3.39 21.79
C LYS A 346 23.27 4.87 22.11
N THR A 347 22.54 5.59 21.27
CA THR A 347 22.23 7.03 21.47
C THR A 347 21.31 7.26 22.67
N LEU A 348 20.44 6.30 22.99
CA LEU A 348 19.52 6.39 24.11
C LEU A 348 20.23 6.16 25.45
N TYR A 349 21.22 5.25 25.50
CA TYR A 349 22.04 5.07 26.70
C TYR A 349 22.83 6.32 27.11
N SER A 350 23.23 7.17 26.16
CA SER A 350 23.88 8.45 26.49
C SER A 350 22.90 9.55 26.95
N GLN A 351 21.59 9.29 26.87
CA GLN A 351 20.51 10.22 27.28
C GLN A 351 19.82 9.83 28.59
N LEU A 352 20.11 8.64 29.13
CA LEU A 352 19.60 8.22 30.43
C LEU A 352 20.32 9.00 31.54
N PRO A 353 19.60 9.60 32.51
CA PRO A 353 20.23 10.19 33.69
C PRO A 353 20.96 9.09 34.48
N VAL A 354 22.20 9.39 34.88
CA VAL A 354 23.05 8.55 35.75
C VAL A 354 22.40 8.33 37.10
#